data_AF-A0A3N5L0H2-F1
#
_entry.id   AF-A0A3N5L0H2-F1
#
_cell.length_a   1.000
_cell.length_b   1.000
_cell.length_c   1.000
_cell.angle_alpha   90.00
_cell.angle_beta   90.00
_cell.angle_gamma   90.00
#
_symmetry.space_group_name_H-M   'P 1'
#
loop_
_entity.id
_entity.type
_entity.pdbx_description
1 polymer ?
#
loop_
_entity_poly.entity_id
_entity_poly.type
_entity_poly.pdbx_seq_one_letter_code
_entity_poly.pdbx_strand_id
1 'polypeptide(L)'
;DDRLTLYRNAVGGSETKTLIVYDEPFWREDGFSGQASEPGSASEVTLDASPSSGKPGVLASFTFGPVAERIDAMDSGERRRAVLDGMVRRFGPRANHPSDFFETAWWSEEWTRGCSMAHYPVGILSRYGHLLREPFGRIHWAGTETATTSHGAIDGAVRSGERAASEILVLSETSG
;
A
#
# COMPACT_ATOMS: atom_id res chain seq x y z
N ASP A 1 29.46 5.41 -2.35
CA ASP A 1 29.07 4.04 -1.94
C ASP A 1 27.91 4.02 -0.96
N ASP A 2 27.97 4.74 0.17
CA ASP A 2 26.95 4.69 1.24
C ASP A 2 25.50 5.01 0.81
N ARG A 3 25.30 6.10 0.07
CA ARG A 3 23.96 6.48 -0.43
C ARG A 3 23.37 5.44 -1.39
N LEU A 4 24.23 4.84 -2.22
CA LEU A 4 23.81 3.78 -3.13
C LEU A 4 23.41 2.52 -2.35
N THR A 5 24.15 2.20 -1.28
CA THR A 5 23.79 1.11 -0.36
C THR A 5 22.43 1.35 0.30
N LEU A 6 22.14 2.58 0.74
CA LEU A 6 20.83 2.93 1.30
C LEU A 6 19.70 2.66 0.30
N TYR A 7 19.76 3.26 -0.89
CA TYR A 7 18.65 3.18 -1.85
C TYR A 7 18.48 1.80 -2.47
N ARG A 8 19.55 1.04 -2.70
CA ARG A 8 19.45 -0.36 -3.17
C ARG A 8 18.81 -1.29 -2.14
N ASN A 9 18.80 -0.90 -0.87
CA ASN A 9 18.20 -1.66 0.21
C ASN A 9 16.90 -1.01 0.74
N ALA A 10 16.36 0.00 0.05
CA ALA A 10 15.00 0.48 0.28
C ALA A 10 14.05 -0.41 -0.54
N VAL A 11 13.42 -1.38 0.12
CA VAL A 11 12.65 -2.44 -0.56
C VAL A 11 11.18 -2.28 -0.24
N GLY A 12 10.33 -2.10 -1.24
CA GLY A 12 8.88 -2.14 -1.07
C GLY A 12 8.40 -3.57 -0.78
N GLY A 13 7.37 -3.71 0.05
CA GLY A 13 6.79 -5.02 0.37
C GLY A 13 5.96 -5.59 -0.78
N SER A 14 5.81 -6.92 -0.78
CA SER A 14 4.83 -7.59 -1.64
C SER A 14 3.42 -7.29 -1.13
N GLU A 15 2.56 -6.67 -1.92
CA GLU A 15 1.18 -6.38 -1.54
C GLU A 15 0.26 -6.42 -2.76
N THR A 16 -0.87 -7.12 -2.59
CA THR A 16 -1.97 -7.15 -3.56
C THR A 16 -3.22 -6.60 -2.92
N LYS A 17 -3.87 -5.68 -3.63
CA LYS A 17 -5.14 -5.07 -3.23
C LYS A 17 -6.24 -5.52 -4.18
N THR A 18 -7.35 -5.97 -3.61
CA THR A 18 -8.51 -6.40 -4.35
C THR A 18 -9.73 -5.58 -3.94
N LEU A 19 -10.39 -4.92 -4.89
CA LEU A 19 -11.68 -4.27 -4.69
C LEU A 19 -12.79 -5.21 -5.15
N ILE A 20 -13.66 -5.58 -4.22
CA ILE A 20 -14.79 -6.49 -4.45
C ILE A 20 -16.06 -5.67 -4.33
N VAL A 21 -16.74 -5.48 -5.46
CA VAL A 21 -17.87 -4.57 -5.59
C VAL A 21 -19.17 -5.37 -5.55
N TYR A 22 -20.15 -4.85 -4.82
CA TYR A 22 -21.50 -5.39 -4.69
C TYR A 22 -22.51 -4.25 -4.89
N ASP A 23 -23.76 -4.57 -5.19
CA ASP A 23 -24.81 -3.56 -5.38
C ASP A 23 -25.03 -2.70 -4.12
N GLU A 24 -24.78 -3.26 -2.95
CA GLU A 24 -24.89 -2.59 -1.66
C GLU A 24 -23.95 -3.20 -0.61
N PRO A 25 -23.56 -2.42 0.43
CA PRO A 25 -22.68 -2.88 1.50
C PRO A 25 -23.45 -3.74 2.50
N PHE A 26 -23.92 -4.91 2.03
CA PHE A 26 -24.84 -5.77 2.75
C PHE A 26 -24.38 -6.18 4.15
N TRP A 27 -23.06 -6.28 4.35
CA TRP A 27 -22.46 -6.57 5.65
C TRP A 27 -22.87 -5.56 6.73
N ARG A 28 -23.19 -4.31 6.35
CA ARG A 28 -23.67 -3.30 7.31
C ARG A 28 -25.05 -3.62 7.87
N GLU A 29 -25.95 -4.18 7.05
CA GLU A 29 -27.28 -4.62 7.49
C GLU A 29 -27.18 -5.80 8.46
N ASP A 30 -26.17 -6.64 8.27
CA ASP A 30 -25.83 -7.75 9.15
C ASP A 30 -25.07 -7.31 10.42
N GLY A 31 -24.84 -6.00 10.61
CA GLY A 31 -24.18 -5.43 11.78
C GLY A 31 -22.64 -5.44 11.74
N PHE A 32 -22.03 -5.73 10.59
CA PHE A 32 -20.58 -5.74 10.42
C PHE A 32 -20.05 -4.42 9.83
N SER A 33 -18.82 -4.06 10.20
CA SER A 33 -18.13 -2.87 9.66
C SER A 33 -17.44 -3.10 8.31
N GLY A 34 -17.41 -4.35 7.81
CA GLY A 34 -16.59 -4.75 6.66
C GLY A 34 -15.12 -5.01 7.00
N GLN A 35 -14.68 -4.68 8.22
CA GLN A 35 -13.33 -4.99 8.68
C GLN A 35 -13.23 -6.43 9.17
N ALA A 36 -12.26 -7.18 8.66
CA ALA A 36 -11.91 -8.50 9.15
C ALA A 36 -10.42 -8.79 8.95
N SER A 37 -9.90 -9.76 9.71
CA SER A 37 -8.51 -10.21 9.61
C SER A 37 -8.41 -11.73 9.72
N GLU A 38 -7.73 -12.36 8.77
CA GLU A 38 -7.44 -13.80 8.73
C GLU A 38 -6.03 -13.99 8.13
N PRO A 39 -4.98 -13.94 8.97
CA PRO A 39 -3.61 -14.06 8.51
C PRO A 39 -3.36 -15.35 7.72
N GLY A 40 -2.59 -15.25 6.64
CA GLY A 40 -2.26 -16.38 5.77
C GLY A 40 -3.33 -16.80 4.75
N SER A 41 -4.50 -16.16 4.77
CA SER A 41 -5.56 -16.35 3.77
C SER A 41 -5.30 -15.55 2.49
N ALA A 42 -6.06 -15.83 1.42
CA ALA A 42 -6.02 -15.05 0.18
C ALA A 42 -6.65 -13.64 0.33
N SER A 43 -7.10 -13.27 1.52
CA SER A 43 -7.77 -12.01 1.81
C SER A 43 -7.45 -11.58 3.23
N GLU A 44 -6.17 -11.41 3.57
CA GLU A 44 -5.70 -11.30 4.97
C GLU A 44 -6.39 -10.20 5.76
N VAL A 45 -6.59 -9.04 5.15
CA VAL A 45 -7.35 -7.93 5.73
C VAL A 45 -8.47 -7.54 4.78
N THR A 46 -9.63 -7.18 5.33
CA THR A 46 -10.69 -6.48 4.59
C THR A 46 -11.02 -5.17 5.27
N LEU A 47 -11.44 -4.19 4.50
CA LEU A 47 -11.95 -2.89 4.94
C LEU A 47 -13.13 -2.51 4.06
N ASP A 48 -14.12 -1.86 4.65
CA ASP A 48 -15.19 -1.22 3.89
C ASP A 48 -14.64 0.01 3.18
N ALA A 49 -14.70 -0.02 1.85
CA ALA A 49 -14.29 1.03 0.95
C ALA A 49 -15.47 1.63 0.18
N SER A 50 -16.70 1.40 0.66
CA SER A 50 -17.91 1.93 0.04
C SER A 50 -17.89 3.46 0.09
N PRO A 51 -18.33 4.15 -0.98
CA PRO A 51 -18.41 5.61 -1.00
C PRO A 51 -19.36 6.13 0.09
N SER A 52 -19.22 7.41 0.41
CA SER A 52 -20.09 8.10 1.39
C SER A 52 -21.57 8.09 1.01
N SER A 53 -21.90 7.93 -0.28
CA SER A 53 -23.27 7.72 -0.77
C SER A 53 -23.90 6.41 -0.28
N GLY A 54 -23.10 5.46 0.20
CA GLY A 54 -23.54 4.14 0.68
C GLY A 54 -23.76 3.10 -0.41
N LYS A 55 -23.63 3.43 -1.70
CA LYS A 55 -23.67 2.49 -2.83
C LYS A 55 -22.68 2.91 -3.95
N PRO A 56 -22.03 1.96 -4.66
CA PRO A 56 -22.09 0.50 -4.43
C PRO A 56 -21.44 0.09 -3.10
N GLY A 57 -21.67 -1.14 -2.66
CA GLY A 57 -20.90 -1.71 -1.56
C GLY A 57 -19.51 -2.12 -2.06
N VAL A 58 -18.44 -1.71 -1.38
CA VAL A 58 -17.08 -2.12 -1.77
C VAL A 58 -16.32 -2.66 -0.57
N LEU A 59 -15.81 -3.88 -0.68
CA LEU A 59 -14.79 -4.40 0.24
C LEU A 59 -13.43 -4.29 -0.44
N ALA A 60 -12.52 -3.55 0.18
CA ALA A 60 -11.11 -3.59 -0.14
C ALA A 60 -10.47 -4.73 0.65
N SER A 61 -9.87 -5.69 -0.02
CA SER A 61 -9.09 -6.77 0.57
C SER A 61 -7.60 -6.61 0.27
N PHE A 62 -6.75 -7.02 1.19
CA PHE A 62 -5.31 -6.91 1.09
C PHE A 62 -4.65 -8.23 1.49
N THR A 63 -3.58 -8.59 0.77
CA THR A 63 -2.65 -9.66 1.12
C THR A 63 -1.23 -9.11 1.10
N PHE A 64 -0.37 -9.58 2.00
CA PHE A 64 0.94 -9.00 2.22
C PHE A 64 2.08 -10.02 2.19
N GLY A 65 3.29 -9.55 1.89
CA GLY A 65 4.54 -10.29 1.97
C GLY A 65 4.50 -11.65 1.25
N PRO A 66 5.05 -12.72 1.87
CA PRO A 66 5.08 -14.05 1.28
C PRO A 66 3.69 -14.63 0.95
N VAL A 67 2.63 -14.15 1.61
CA VAL A 67 1.26 -14.57 1.30
C VAL A 67 0.83 -13.98 -0.03
N ALA A 68 1.06 -12.69 -0.26
CA ALA A 68 0.81 -12.04 -1.55
C ALA A 68 1.55 -12.77 -2.69
N GLU A 69 2.86 -13.02 -2.53
CA GLU A 69 3.68 -13.72 -3.53
C GLU A 69 3.11 -15.10 -3.89
N ARG A 70 2.71 -15.88 -2.87
CA ARG A 70 2.14 -17.22 -3.08
C ARG A 70 0.77 -17.16 -3.77
N ILE A 71 -0.08 -16.21 -3.39
CA ILE A 71 -1.42 -16.06 -3.95
C ILE A 71 -1.35 -15.52 -5.37
N ASP A 72 -0.48 -14.57 -5.66
CA ASP A 72 -0.30 -13.99 -6.99
C ASP A 72 0.31 -14.97 -8.01
N ALA A 73 1.02 -16.00 -7.53
CA ALA A 73 1.50 -17.10 -8.36
C ALA A 73 0.40 -18.09 -8.79
N MET A 74 -0.82 -18.01 -8.23
CA MET A 74 -1.96 -18.84 -8.65
C MET A 74 -2.52 -18.40 -10.00
N ASP A 75 -3.29 -19.30 -10.65
CA ASP A 75 -4.13 -18.89 -11.77
C ASP A 75 -5.17 -17.85 -11.31
N SER A 76 -5.46 -16.88 -12.18
CA SER A 76 -6.38 -15.79 -11.90
C SER A 76 -7.76 -16.25 -11.40
N GLY A 77 -8.28 -17.35 -11.95
CA GLY A 77 -9.57 -17.92 -11.54
C GLY A 77 -9.50 -18.62 -10.18
N GLU A 78 -8.38 -19.26 -9.87
CA GLU A 78 -8.11 -19.87 -8.57
C GLU A 78 -7.95 -18.82 -7.47
N ARG A 79 -7.17 -17.78 -7.75
CA ARG A 79 -6.98 -16.65 -6.85
C ARG A 79 -8.30 -15.95 -6.55
N ARG A 80 -9.08 -15.60 -7.58
CA ARG A 80 -10.40 -14.99 -7.41
C ARG A 80 -11.30 -15.84 -6.51
N ARG A 81 -11.33 -17.16 -6.71
CA ARG A 81 -12.12 -18.08 -5.88
C ARG A 81 -11.63 -18.08 -4.44
N ALA A 82 -10.32 -18.16 -4.21
CA ALA A 82 -9.75 -18.16 -2.86
C ALA A 82 -10.09 -16.88 -2.07
N VAL A 83 -10.06 -15.72 -2.74
CA VAL A 83 -10.51 -14.44 -2.16
C VAL A 83 -11.99 -14.48 -1.81
N LEU A 84 -12.85 -14.90 -2.74
CA LEU A 84 -14.31 -14.93 -2.52
C LEU A 84 -14.73 -15.97 -1.48
N ASP A 85 -14.07 -17.12 -1.41
CA ASP A 85 -14.29 -18.10 -0.35
C ASP A 85 -13.99 -17.49 1.03
N GLY A 86 -12.94 -16.66 1.12
CA GLY A 86 -12.64 -15.85 2.30
C GLY A 86 -13.75 -14.87 2.65
N MET A 87 -14.29 -14.17 1.66
CA MET A 87 -15.43 -13.26 1.87
C MET A 87 -16.68 -14.01 2.34
N VAL A 88 -16.99 -15.17 1.74
CA VAL A 88 -18.15 -15.98 2.11
C VAL A 88 -18.05 -16.50 3.53
N ARG A 89 -16.86 -16.95 3.96
CA ARG A 89 -16.63 -17.38 5.36
C ARG A 89 -16.90 -16.27 6.37
N ARG A 90 -16.70 -15.00 6.00
CA ARG A 90 -16.75 -13.85 6.92
C ARG A 90 -18.06 -13.07 6.85
N PHE A 91 -18.59 -12.87 5.65
CA PHE A 91 -19.76 -12.02 5.38
C PHE A 91 -20.94 -12.83 4.84
N GLY A 92 -20.81 -14.15 4.71
CA GLY A 92 -21.89 -15.04 4.29
C GLY A 92 -22.07 -15.17 2.77
N PRO A 93 -23.08 -15.96 2.33
CA PRO A 93 -23.21 -16.39 0.93
C PRO A 93 -23.36 -15.26 -0.09
N ARG A 94 -23.91 -14.10 0.32
CA ARG A 94 -24.05 -12.91 -0.54
C ARG A 94 -22.70 -12.45 -1.11
N ALA A 95 -21.62 -12.69 -0.37
CA ALA A 95 -20.26 -12.32 -0.78
C ALA A 95 -19.74 -13.09 -2.01
N ASN A 96 -20.38 -14.18 -2.42
CA ASN A 96 -19.96 -14.94 -3.61
C ASN A 96 -20.42 -14.32 -4.94
N HIS A 97 -21.23 -13.26 -4.88
CA HIS A 97 -21.85 -12.64 -6.04
C HIS A 97 -21.48 -11.15 -6.17
N PRO A 98 -20.19 -10.82 -6.33
CA PRO A 98 -19.79 -9.45 -6.63
C PRO A 98 -20.21 -9.05 -8.05
N SER A 99 -20.61 -7.80 -8.22
CA SER A 99 -20.86 -7.19 -9.53
C SER A 99 -19.57 -6.94 -10.29
N ASP A 100 -18.52 -6.52 -9.59
CA ASP A 100 -17.17 -6.32 -10.14
C ASP A 100 -16.08 -6.81 -9.19
N PHE A 101 -14.92 -7.14 -9.74
CA PHE A 101 -13.75 -7.61 -9.01
C PHE A 101 -12.49 -7.07 -9.67
N PHE A 102 -11.80 -6.15 -8.98
CA PHE A 102 -10.58 -5.52 -9.46
C PHE A 102 -9.42 -5.92 -8.56
N GLU A 103 -8.33 -6.37 -9.15
CA GLU A 103 -7.14 -6.80 -8.42
C GLU A 103 -5.92 -6.05 -8.94
N THR A 104 -5.03 -5.65 -8.03
CA THR A 104 -3.80 -4.94 -8.36
C THR A 104 -2.68 -5.44 -7.46
N ALA A 105 -1.73 -6.15 -8.07
CA ALA A 105 -0.49 -6.58 -7.43
C ALA A 105 0.56 -5.46 -7.51
N TRP A 106 0.51 -4.54 -6.55
CA TRP A 106 1.34 -3.33 -6.53
C TRP A 106 2.84 -3.60 -6.51
N TRP A 107 3.24 -4.78 -6.04
CA TRP A 107 4.64 -5.19 -6.03
C TRP A 107 5.19 -5.60 -7.39
N SER A 108 4.31 -5.87 -8.35
CA SER A 108 4.67 -6.16 -9.75
C SER A 108 4.54 -4.95 -10.68
N GLU A 109 4.01 -3.83 -10.20
CA GLU A 109 3.89 -2.59 -10.97
C GLU A 109 5.26 -2.02 -11.32
N GLU A 110 5.47 -1.68 -12.60
CA GLU A 110 6.78 -1.34 -13.19
C GLU A 110 7.52 -0.24 -12.42
N TRP A 111 6.78 0.76 -11.96
CA TRP A 111 7.32 1.98 -11.35
C TRP A 111 7.23 1.97 -9.83
N THR A 112 6.27 1.25 -9.25
CA THR A 112 6.07 1.18 -7.79
C THR A 112 6.91 0.07 -7.17
N ARG A 113 6.95 -1.11 -7.78
CA ARG A 113 7.79 -2.27 -7.39
C ARG A 113 7.67 -2.69 -5.92
N GLY A 114 6.53 -2.39 -5.29
CA GLY A 114 6.24 -2.72 -3.90
C GLY A 114 5.21 -1.78 -3.29
N CYS A 115 4.61 -2.16 -2.17
CA CYS A 115 3.62 -1.38 -1.43
C CYS A 115 3.58 -1.88 0.03
N SER A 116 3.15 -1.09 1.02
CA SER A 116 2.77 0.34 0.95
C SER A 116 3.91 1.31 1.22
N MET A 117 5.03 0.84 1.75
CA MET A 117 6.17 1.67 2.11
C MET A 117 7.48 0.92 1.93
N ALA A 118 8.59 1.65 1.76
CA ALA A 118 9.91 1.04 1.76
C ALA A 118 10.29 0.52 3.15
N HIS A 119 10.81 -0.70 3.18
CA HIS A 119 11.41 -1.33 4.34
C HIS A 119 12.94 -1.38 4.18
N TYR A 120 13.63 -1.38 5.31
CA TYR A 120 15.09 -1.39 5.35
C TYR A 120 15.57 -2.61 6.13
N PRO A 121 16.46 -3.44 5.55
CA PRO A 121 17.12 -4.52 6.28
C PRO A 121 17.87 -4.03 7.52
N VAL A 122 18.12 -4.95 8.43
CA VAL A 122 18.85 -4.69 9.68
C VAL A 122 20.16 -3.97 9.40
N GLY A 123 20.40 -2.86 10.12
CA GLY A 123 21.62 -2.07 10.03
C GLY A 123 21.65 -0.99 8.95
N ILE A 124 20.74 -1.02 7.96
CA ILE A 124 20.73 -0.02 6.90
C ILE A 124 20.31 1.35 7.44
N LEU A 125 19.19 1.42 8.16
CA LEU A 125 18.67 2.70 8.67
C LEU A 125 19.59 3.31 9.73
N SER A 126 20.17 2.51 10.63
CA SER A 126 21.05 3.03 11.69
C SER A 126 22.38 3.54 11.14
N ARG A 127 22.91 2.91 10.09
CA ARG A 127 24.18 3.32 9.47
C ARG A 127 24.02 4.45 8.47
N TYR A 128 22.96 4.41 7.65
CA TYR A 128 22.82 5.26 6.46
C TYR A 128 21.57 6.14 6.48
N GLY A 129 20.69 6.03 7.47
CA GLY A 129 19.40 6.74 7.49
C GLY A 129 19.52 8.27 7.47
N HIS A 130 20.65 8.84 7.91
CA HIS A 130 20.91 10.28 7.78
C HIS A 130 20.92 10.75 6.31
N LEU A 131 21.28 9.85 5.37
CA LEU A 131 21.35 10.14 3.94
C LEU A 131 19.98 10.16 3.24
N LEU A 132 18.90 9.70 3.89
CA LEU A 132 17.56 9.59 3.26
C LEU A 132 17.07 10.89 2.63
N ARG A 133 17.44 12.01 3.25
CA ARG A 133 16.97 13.36 2.90
C ARG A 133 18.12 14.37 2.72
N GLU A 134 19.36 13.94 2.88
CA GLU A 134 20.51 14.82 2.68
C GLU A 134 20.61 15.18 1.19
N PRO A 135 20.64 16.46 0.80
CA PRO A 135 20.80 16.85 -0.60
C PRO A 135 22.11 16.34 -1.20
N PHE A 136 22.16 16.20 -2.53
CA PHE A 136 23.40 15.94 -3.27
C PHE A 136 23.62 17.03 -4.31
N GLY A 137 24.43 18.04 -3.96
CA GLY A 137 24.57 19.24 -4.77
C GLY A 137 23.24 19.99 -4.89
N ARG A 138 22.69 20.06 -6.10
CA ARG A 138 21.38 20.71 -6.40
C ARG A 138 20.21 19.73 -6.42
N ILE A 139 20.44 18.45 -6.06
CA ILE A 139 19.40 17.42 -6.04
C ILE A 139 18.87 17.29 -4.61
N HIS A 140 17.57 17.52 -4.46
CA HIS A 140 16.82 17.35 -3.21
C HIS A 140 15.88 16.15 -3.31
N TRP A 141 15.62 15.51 -2.17
CA TRP A 141 14.86 14.27 -2.12
C TRP A 141 13.50 14.52 -1.47
N ALA A 142 12.43 14.18 -2.18
CA ALA A 142 11.08 14.09 -1.65
C ALA A 142 10.65 12.61 -1.63
N GLY A 143 9.37 12.35 -1.41
CA GLY A 143 8.83 11.00 -1.26
C GLY A 143 8.59 10.68 0.21
N THR A 144 7.54 9.92 0.48
CA THR A 144 7.07 9.64 1.85
C THR A 144 8.17 9.00 2.70
N GLU A 145 9.09 8.28 2.07
CA GLU A 145 10.26 7.67 2.71
C GLU A 145 11.17 8.66 3.41
N THR A 146 11.20 9.90 2.92
CA THR A 146 12.04 10.98 3.46
C THR A 146 11.33 11.78 4.57
N ALA A 147 10.05 11.52 4.84
CA ALA A 147 9.29 12.24 5.86
C ALA A 147 9.67 11.79 7.29
N THR A 148 9.70 12.73 8.22
CA THR A 148 9.96 12.46 9.65
C THR A 148 8.68 12.17 10.43
N THR A 149 7.52 12.37 9.80
CA THR A 149 6.19 12.08 10.33
C THR A 149 5.35 11.50 9.21
N SER A 150 4.51 10.51 9.52
CA SER A 150 3.63 9.85 8.53
C SER A 150 4.38 9.18 7.37
N HIS A 151 5.58 8.66 7.62
CA HIS A 151 6.34 7.86 6.66
C HIS A 151 5.49 6.68 6.15
N GLY A 152 5.45 6.49 4.83
CA GLY A 152 4.63 5.46 4.17
C GLY A 152 3.18 5.90 3.89
N ALA A 153 2.78 7.11 4.28
CA ALA A 153 1.44 7.64 4.04
C ALA A 153 1.45 8.83 3.07
N ILE A 154 0.27 9.18 2.56
CA ILE A 154 0.06 10.35 1.68
C ILE A 154 0.47 11.66 2.38
N ASP A 155 0.14 11.82 3.67
CA ASP A 155 0.56 12.98 4.47
C ASP A 155 2.09 13.12 4.52
N GLY A 156 2.81 12.00 4.64
CA GLY A 156 4.28 12.00 4.55
C GLY A 156 4.78 12.44 3.18
N ALA A 157 4.14 12.00 2.09
CA ALA A 157 4.49 12.42 0.75
C ALA A 157 4.33 13.95 0.57
N VAL A 158 3.20 14.52 1.01
CA VAL A 158 2.94 15.97 0.96
C VAL A 158 4.00 16.73 1.74
N ARG A 159 4.20 16.39 3.02
CA ARG A 159 5.18 17.05 3.90
C ARG A 159 6.60 16.98 3.33
N SER A 160 6.98 15.84 2.75
CA SER A 160 8.31 15.68 2.16
C SER A 160 8.52 16.58 0.93
N GLY A 161 7.48 16.76 0.11
CA GLY A 161 7.51 17.62 -1.07
C GLY A 161 7.63 19.09 -0.69
N GLU A 162 6.81 19.54 0.27
CA GLU A 162 6.86 20.92 0.79
C GLU A 162 8.24 21.24 1.41
N ARG A 163 8.81 20.30 2.17
CA ARG A 163 10.16 20.44 2.72
C ARG A 163 11.20 20.56 1.61
N ALA A 164 11.22 19.63 0.66
CA ALA A 164 12.20 19.65 -0.43
C ALA A 164 12.09 20.92 -1.28
N ALA A 165 10.88 21.43 -1.53
CA ALA A 165 10.67 22.71 -2.20
C ALA A 165 11.24 23.88 -1.39
N SER A 166 11.02 23.89 -0.07
CA SER A 166 11.56 24.93 0.82
C SER A 166 13.10 24.94 0.84
N GLU A 167 13.73 23.77 0.85
CA GLU A 167 15.20 23.64 0.77
C GLU A 167 15.76 24.28 -0.52
N ILE A 168 15.07 24.13 -1.64
CA ILE A 168 15.47 24.71 -2.93
C ILE A 168 15.32 26.23 -2.93
N LEU A 169 14.22 26.76 -2.38
CA LEU A 169 13.96 28.20 -2.35
C LEU A 169 15.05 28.94 -1.54
N VAL A 170 15.45 28.42 -0.39
CA VAL A 170 16.51 29.02 0.44
C VAL A 170 17.84 29.11 -0.31
N LEU A 171 18.21 28.08 -1.08
CA LEU A 171 19.44 28.08 -1.88
C LEU A 171 19.42 29.10 -3.02
N SER A 172 18.23 29.39 -3.58
CA SER A 172 18.08 30.39 -4.64
C SER A 172 18.29 31.81 -4.14
N GLU A 173 17.87 32.10 -2.91
CA GLU A 173 18.04 33.41 -2.26
C GLU A 173 19.50 33.68 -1.85
N THR A 174 20.28 32.64 -1.57
CA THR A 174 21.70 32.78 -1.20
C THR A 174 22.65 32.83 -2.40
N SER A 175 22.16 32.53 -3.60
CA SER A 175 22.96 32.50 -4.84
C SER A 175 22.78 33.75 -5.73
N GLY A 176 21.93 34.69 -5.33
CA GLY A 176 21.69 35.97 -6.02
C GLY A 176 22.31 37.15 -5.26
#